data_AF-A0A377PIV8-F1
#
_entry.id   AF-A0A377PIV8-F1
#
_cell.length_a   1.000
_cell.length_b   1.000
_cell.length_c   1.000
_cell.angle_alpha   90.00
_cell.angle_beta   90.00
_cell.angle_gamma   90.00
#
_symmetry.space_group_name_H-M   'P 1'
#
loop_
_entity.id
_entity.type
_entity.pdbx_description
1 polymer ?
#
loop_
_entity_poly.entity_id
_entity_poly.type
_entity_poly.pdbx_seq_one_letter_code
_entity_poly.pdbx_strand_id
1 'polypeptide(L)'
;MNIQALLSDKVTQALVAAGAPANSEALVRQSAKAQFGDYQANGVMGAAKILGIAPRQLAEQVLTHLELDGIANKVEIAGPGFINIFLDPAWLAKQVEAALADERLGVAPVKPQTIVVDYSAPNVAKEMHVGHLRSTIIGDASVRTLEFLGHNVIRANHVGDWGTQFGMLIAYLEKMQNEHANEMDLSDLEAFYREAKKHYDEDAAFAERARAYVVKLQGGDEYCREMWRKLVDITMSQNQKKLSASERHLNQR
;
A
#
# COMPACT_ATOMS: atom_id res chain seq x y z
N MET A 1 -5.16 -16.02 15.60
CA MET A 1 -5.90 -16.48 14.40
C MET A 1 -7.11 -15.57 14.24
N ASN A 2 -7.38 -15.02 13.06
CA ASN A 2 -8.51 -14.10 12.90
C ASN A 2 -9.85 -14.85 12.99
N ILE A 3 -10.90 -14.21 13.52
CA ILE A 3 -12.21 -14.85 13.78
C ILE A 3 -12.82 -15.42 12.50
N GLN A 4 -12.77 -14.65 11.40
CA GLN A 4 -13.33 -15.05 10.12
C GLN A 4 -12.68 -16.34 9.58
N ALA A 5 -11.35 -16.47 9.69
CA ALA A 5 -10.60 -17.63 9.25
C ALA A 5 -10.91 -18.85 10.11
N LEU A 6 -10.96 -18.68 11.44
CA LEU A 6 -11.38 -19.75 12.36
C LEU A 6 -12.77 -20.29 11.99
N LEU A 7 -13.74 -19.40 11.78
CA LEU A 7 -15.09 -19.78 11.38
C LEU A 7 -15.10 -20.41 9.97
N SER A 8 -14.30 -19.88 9.04
CA SER A 8 -14.19 -20.43 7.69
C SER A 8 -13.67 -21.85 7.70
N ASP A 9 -12.65 -22.14 8.50
CA ASP A 9 -12.08 -23.48 8.65
C ASP A 9 -13.12 -24.45 9.23
N LYS A 10 -13.80 -24.06 10.31
CA LYS A 10 -14.85 -24.86 10.96
C LYS A 10 -16.03 -25.16 10.02
N VAL A 11 -16.51 -24.16 9.29
CA VAL A 11 -17.62 -24.35 8.34
C VAL A 11 -17.19 -25.15 7.12
N THR A 12 -15.95 -24.98 6.64
CA THR A 12 -15.41 -25.78 5.52
C THR A 12 -15.30 -27.24 5.91
N GLN A 13 -14.81 -27.55 7.13
CA GLN A 13 -14.77 -28.91 7.65
C GLN A 13 -16.18 -29.52 7.74
N ALA A 14 -17.15 -28.76 8.26
CA ALA A 14 -18.54 -29.21 8.35
C ALA A 14 -19.21 -29.42 6.97
N LEU A 15 -18.90 -28.58 5.98
CA LEU A 15 -19.33 -28.76 4.59
C LEU A 15 -18.82 -30.07 4.00
N VAL A 16 -17.51 -30.34 4.15
CA VAL A 16 -16.90 -31.57 3.66
C VAL A 16 -17.48 -32.80 4.38
N ALA A 17 -17.68 -32.72 5.69
CA ALA A 17 -18.32 -33.79 6.47
C ALA A 17 -19.78 -34.04 6.03
N ALA A 18 -20.50 -33.00 5.62
CA ALA A 18 -21.84 -33.10 5.03
C ALA A 18 -21.84 -33.59 3.56
N GLY A 19 -20.68 -33.98 3.02
CA GLY A 19 -20.55 -34.55 1.68
C GLY A 19 -20.24 -33.54 0.57
N ALA A 20 -19.97 -32.28 0.90
CA ALA A 20 -19.54 -31.29 -0.10
C ALA A 20 -18.12 -31.61 -0.64
N PRO A 21 -17.81 -31.22 -1.89
CA PRO A 21 -16.46 -31.35 -2.44
C PRO A 21 -15.40 -30.67 -1.55
N ALA A 22 -14.18 -31.22 -1.53
CA ALA A 22 -13.08 -30.73 -0.69
C ALA A 22 -12.67 -29.27 -0.98
N ASN A 23 -12.97 -28.75 -2.17
CA ASN A 23 -12.74 -27.37 -2.58
C ASN A 23 -13.93 -26.44 -2.32
N SER A 24 -14.94 -26.88 -1.56
CA SER A 24 -16.09 -26.05 -1.22
C SER A 24 -15.67 -24.94 -0.25
N GLU A 25 -15.89 -23.70 -0.63
CA GLU A 25 -15.59 -22.55 0.23
C GLU A 25 -16.77 -22.24 1.17
N ALA A 26 -16.52 -22.05 2.46
CA ALA A 26 -17.53 -21.64 3.43
C ALA A 26 -18.12 -20.24 3.16
N LEU A 27 -17.37 -19.37 2.48
CA LEU A 27 -17.71 -17.97 2.20
C LEU A 27 -18.21 -17.21 3.44
N VAL A 28 -17.51 -17.35 4.58
CA VAL A 28 -17.85 -16.66 5.82
C VAL A 28 -17.53 -15.18 5.71
N ARG A 29 -18.50 -14.32 6.05
CA ARG A 29 -18.38 -12.85 6.02
C ARG A 29 -19.06 -12.25 7.25
N GLN A 30 -18.68 -11.03 7.61
CA GLN A 30 -19.37 -10.27 8.65
C GLN A 30 -20.82 -9.99 8.21
N SER A 31 -21.75 -10.15 9.14
CA SER A 31 -23.16 -9.90 8.91
C SER A 31 -23.44 -8.40 8.76
N ALA A 32 -24.27 -8.03 7.79
CA ALA A 32 -24.62 -6.63 7.54
C ALA A 32 -25.57 -6.04 8.60
N LYS A 33 -26.29 -6.89 9.34
CA LYS A 33 -27.25 -6.50 10.39
C LYS A 33 -27.14 -7.46 11.55
N ALA A 34 -27.23 -6.94 12.78
CA ALA A 34 -27.13 -7.73 14.02
C ALA A 34 -28.18 -8.86 14.12
N GLN A 35 -29.36 -8.70 13.50
CA GLN A 35 -30.38 -9.76 13.48
C GLN A 35 -29.91 -11.04 12.76
N PHE A 36 -28.86 -10.97 11.93
CA PHE A 36 -28.26 -12.11 11.24
C PHE A 36 -27.00 -12.62 11.96
N GLY A 37 -26.78 -12.21 13.21
CA GLY A 37 -25.58 -12.55 13.99
C GLY A 37 -24.39 -11.67 13.64
N ASP A 38 -23.21 -12.11 14.06
CA ASP A 38 -21.93 -11.43 13.82
C ASP A 38 -21.33 -11.83 12.47
N TYR A 39 -21.49 -13.11 12.11
CA TYR A 39 -21.00 -13.68 10.86
C TYR A 39 -22.08 -14.51 10.17
N GLN A 40 -21.96 -14.63 8.85
CA GLN A 40 -22.80 -15.47 8.03
C GLN A 40 -21.95 -16.30 7.07
N ALA A 41 -22.24 -17.60 6.96
CA ALA A 41 -21.65 -18.47 5.95
C ALA A 41 -22.58 -18.63 4.75
N ASN A 42 -22.06 -18.30 3.57
CA ASN A 42 -22.83 -18.25 2.31
C ASN A 42 -22.46 -19.39 1.34
N GLY A 43 -21.47 -20.20 1.70
CA GLY A 43 -20.91 -21.27 0.85
C GLY A 43 -21.86 -22.42 0.54
N VAL A 44 -22.85 -22.64 1.41
CA VAL A 44 -23.80 -23.77 1.32
C VAL A 44 -24.54 -23.78 -0.01
N MET A 45 -24.93 -22.61 -0.54
CA MET A 45 -25.69 -22.52 -1.80
C MET A 45 -24.88 -23.04 -2.99
N GLY A 46 -23.59 -22.70 -3.05
CA GLY A 46 -22.69 -23.17 -4.10
C GLY A 46 -22.46 -24.68 -4.00
N ALA A 47 -22.18 -25.17 -2.79
CA ALA A 47 -21.96 -26.59 -2.53
C ALA A 47 -23.22 -27.43 -2.85
N ALA A 48 -24.40 -27.00 -2.42
CA ALA A 48 -25.66 -27.70 -2.66
C ALA A 48 -26.00 -27.78 -4.16
N LYS A 49 -25.71 -26.72 -4.92
CA LYS A 49 -25.87 -26.72 -6.38
C LYS A 49 -25.00 -27.78 -7.06
N ILE A 50 -23.76 -27.98 -6.58
CA ILE A 50 -22.85 -29.00 -7.10
C ILE A 50 -23.36 -30.41 -6.77
N LEU A 51 -23.89 -30.60 -5.56
CA LEU A 51 -24.44 -31.88 -5.09
C LEU A 51 -25.83 -32.19 -5.66
N GLY A 52 -26.51 -31.22 -6.26
CA GLY A 52 -27.87 -31.40 -6.79
C GLY A 52 -28.94 -31.55 -5.71
N ILE A 53 -28.70 -31.01 -4.50
CA ILE A 53 -29.65 -31.07 -3.37
C ILE A 53 -30.14 -29.68 -2.98
N ALA A 54 -31.22 -29.60 -2.19
CA ALA A 54 -31.74 -28.32 -1.72
C ALA A 54 -30.74 -27.65 -0.76
N PRO A 55 -30.42 -26.34 -0.91
CA PRO A 55 -29.42 -25.71 -0.05
C PRO A 55 -29.78 -25.69 1.43
N ARG A 56 -31.07 -25.63 1.76
CA ARG A 56 -31.54 -25.72 3.14
C ARG A 56 -31.29 -27.10 3.75
N GLN A 57 -31.49 -28.16 2.96
CA GLN A 57 -31.19 -29.53 3.36
C GLN A 57 -29.69 -29.71 3.63
N LEU A 58 -28.83 -29.16 2.76
CA LEU A 58 -27.39 -29.18 3.00
C LEU A 58 -27.02 -28.37 4.26
N ALA A 59 -27.61 -27.19 4.45
CA ALA A 59 -27.36 -26.37 5.65
C ALA A 59 -27.69 -27.14 6.94
N GLU A 60 -28.81 -27.87 6.97
CA GLU A 60 -29.20 -28.72 8.10
C GLU A 60 -28.17 -29.81 8.40
N GLN A 61 -27.63 -30.46 7.36
CA GLN A 61 -26.55 -31.45 7.49
C GLN A 61 -25.24 -30.80 7.98
N VAL A 62 -24.88 -29.64 7.44
CA VAL A 62 -23.70 -28.88 7.88
C VAL A 62 -23.81 -28.55 9.37
N LEU A 63 -24.98 -28.12 9.84
CA LEU A 63 -25.19 -27.82 11.27
C LEU A 63 -24.95 -29.04 12.17
N THR A 64 -25.24 -30.27 11.71
CA THR A 64 -24.96 -31.48 12.51
C THR A 64 -23.48 -31.81 12.67
N HIS A 65 -22.62 -31.27 11.79
CA HIS A 65 -21.18 -31.46 11.82
C HIS A 65 -20.41 -30.20 12.26
N LEU A 66 -21.12 -29.09 12.49
CA LEU A 66 -20.52 -27.80 12.78
C LEU A 66 -20.22 -27.65 14.28
N GLU A 67 -18.96 -27.84 14.64
CA GLU A 67 -18.49 -27.68 16.01
C GLU A 67 -18.03 -26.24 16.30
N LEU A 68 -18.92 -25.46 16.93
CA LEU A 68 -18.65 -24.10 17.39
C LEU A 68 -18.84 -23.91 18.91
N ASP A 69 -18.86 -25.00 19.68
CA ASP A 69 -18.98 -24.95 21.13
C ASP A 69 -17.84 -24.13 21.76
N GLY A 70 -18.22 -23.21 22.65
CA GLY A 70 -17.31 -22.26 23.28
C GLY A 70 -16.76 -21.17 22.32
N ILE A 71 -17.28 -21.06 21.10
CA ILE A 71 -17.00 -19.98 20.14
C ILE A 71 -18.28 -19.20 19.83
N ALA A 72 -19.37 -19.91 19.52
CA ALA A 72 -20.68 -19.34 19.20
C ALA A 72 -21.72 -19.81 20.22
N ASN A 73 -22.60 -18.92 20.68
CA ASN A 73 -23.70 -19.27 21.59
C ASN A 73 -25.00 -19.62 20.84
N LYS A 74 -25.11 -19.23 19.58
CA LYS A 74 -26.25 -19.54 18.72
C LYS A 74 -25.81 -19.64 17.27
N VAL A 75 -26.29 -20.68 16.59
CA VAL A 75 -26.13 -20.88 15.15
C VAL A 75 -27.50 -21.24 14.59
N GLU A 76 -27.91 -20.59 13.51
CA GLU A 76 -29.23 -20.80 12.92
C GLU A 76 -29.20 -20.73 11.40
N ILE A 77 -30.11 -21.46 10.76
CA ILE A 77 -30.27 -21.42 9.30
C ILE A 77 -31.26 -20.33 8.93
N ALA A 78 -30.84 -19.42 8.07
CA ALA A 78 -31.68 -18.36 7.54
C ALA A 78 -31.97 -18.55 6.04
N GLY A 79 -33.21 -18.25 5.66
CA GLY A 79 -33.66 -18.26 4.27
C GLY A 79 -33.39 -19.60 3.54
N PRO A 80 -32.77 -19.57 2.35
CA PRO A 80 -32.59 -20.76 1.52
C PRO A 80 -31.47 -21.68 2.00
N GLY A 81 -30.62 -21.27 2.95
CA GLY A 81 -29.46 -22.08 3.41
C GLY A 81 -28.28 -21.24 3.93
N PHE A 82 -28.51 -19.99 4.34
CA PHE A 82 -27.49 -19.20 5.03
C PHE A 82 -27.30 -19.73 6.44
N ILE A 83 -26.07 -19.74 6.95
CA ILE A 83 -25.79 -20.09 8.34
C ILE A 83 -25.39 -18.81 9.07
N ASN A 84 -26.27 -18.31 9.94
CA ASN A 84 -26.00 -17.17 10.81
C ASN A 84 -25.29 -17.65 12.08
N ILE A 85 -24.23 -16.95 12.47
CA ILE A 85 -23.37 -17.29 13.61
C ILE A 85 -23.36 -16.12 14.58
N PHE A 86 -23.73 -16.39 15.83
CA PHE A 86 -23.74 -15.43 16.94
C PHE A 86 -22.63 -15.84 17.90
N LEU A 87 -21.64 -14.97 18.09
CA LEU A 87 -20.46 -15.25 18.89
C LEU A 87 -20.84 -15.31 20.38
N ASP A 88 -20.17 -16.19 21.10
CA ASP A 88 -20.31 -16.29 22.55
C ASP A 88 -19.65 -15.07 23.23
N PRO A 89 -20.40 -14.28 24.03
CA PRO A 89 -19.84 -13.16 24.77
C PRO A 89 -18.68 -13.55 25.70
N ALA A 90 -18.71 -14.73 26.31
CA ALA A 90 -17.64 -15.20 27.18
C ALA A 90 -16.37 -15.50 26.38
N TRP A 91 -16.52 -16.06 25.18
CA TRP A 91 -15.41 -16.26 24.26
C TRP A 91 -14.83 -14.92 23.79
N LEU A 92 -15.68 -13.95 23.41
CA LEU A 92 -15.26 -12.61 23.02
C LEU A 92 -14.48 -11.91 24.14
N ALA A 93 -14.98 -11.95 25.38
CA ALA A 93 -14.29 -11.37 26.53
C ALA A 93 -12.86 -11.93 26.68
N LYS A 94 -12.71 -13.26 26.56
CA LYS A 94 -11.41 -13.92 26.60
C LYS A 94 -10.48 -13.51 25.45
N GLN A 95 -11.02 -13.31 24.23
CA GLN A 95 -10.23 -12.81 23.10
C GLN A 95 -9.76 -11.36 23.33
N VAL A 96 -10.61 -10.51 23.92
CA VAL A 96 -10.26 -9.13 24.25
C VAL A 96 -9.15 -9.08 25.31
N GLU A 97 -9.24 -9.88 26.37
CA GLU A 97 -8.19 -10.00 27.37
C GLU A 97 -6.86 -10.46 26.77
N ALA A 98 -6.91 -11.48 25.90
CA ALA A 98 -5.71 -11.97 25.20
C ALA A 98 -5.11 -10.91 24.27
N ALA A 99 -5.94 -10.13 23.57
CA ALA A 99 -5.47 -9.04 22.71
C ALA A 99 -4.82 -7.92 23.53
N LEU A 100 -5.40 -7.53 24.66
CA LEU A 100 -4.83 -6.50 25.53
C LEU A 100 -3.48 -6.91 26.16
N ALA A 101 -3.24 -8.22 26.31
CA ALA A 101 -1.98 -8.75 26.81
C ALA A 101 -0.87 -8.84 25.75
N ASP A 102 -1.18 -8.65 24.46
CA ASP A 102 -0.25 -8.72 23.34
C ASP A 102 0.04 -7.31 22.81
N GLU A 103 1.32 -6.93 22.68
CA GLU A 103 1.74 -5.63 22.14
C GLU A 103 1.18 -5.35 20.74
N ARG A 104 0.85 -6.40 19.99
CA ARG A 104 0.29 -6.35 18.63
C ARG A 104 -1.21 -6.58 18.59
N LEU A 105 -1.88 -6.58 19.75
CA LEU A 105 -3.32 -6.78 19.88
C LEU A 105 -3.83 -8.10 19.28
N GLY A 106 -3.00 -9.15 19.34
CA GLY A 106 -3.31 -10.46 18.78
C GLY A 106 -3.24 -10.55 17.25
N VAL A 107 -2.70 -9.52 16.59
CA VAL A 107 -2.47 -9.53 15.13
C VAL A 107 -1.26 -10.42 14.82
N ALA A 108 -1.56 -11.67 14.47
CA ALA A 108 -0.57 -12.66 14.09
C ALA A 108 0.27 -12.19 12.89
N PRO A 109 1.61 -12.30 12.96
CA PRO A 109 2.46 -12.05 11.81
C PRO A 109 2.15 -13.07 10.73
N VAL A 110 2.21 -12.64 9.47
CA VAL A 110 2.07 -13.54 8.33
C VAL A 110 3.42 -14.12 7.93
N LYS A 111 3.43 -15.12 7.05
CA LYS A 111 4.68 -15.63 6.47
C LYS A 111 5.42 -14.47 5.79
N PRO A 112 6.64 -14.10 6.22
CA PRO A 112 7.34 -12.96 5.66
C PRO A 112 7.52 -13.11 4.15
N GLN A 113 7.30 -12.01 3.45
CA GLN A 113 7.59 -11.85 2.03
C GLN A 113 8.43 -10.58 1.86
N THR A 114 9.21 -10.52 0.79
CA THR A 114 9.87 -9.27 0.40
C THR A 114 8.93 -8.53 -0.56
N ILE A 115 8.50 -7.34 -0.18
CA ILE A 115 7.53 -6.54 -0.93
C ILE A 115 8.14 -5.19 -1.24
N VAL A 116 8.24 -4.86 -2.52
CA VAL A 116 8.65 -3.52 -2.96
C VAL A 116 7.39 -2.68 -3.12
N VAL A 117 7.35 -1.50 -2.50
CA VAL A 117 6.25 -0.55 -2.65
C VAL A 117 6.79 0.71 -3.31
N ASP A 118 6.37 0.94 -4.55
CA ASP A 118 6.68 2.15 -5.31
C ASP A 118 5.63 3.24 -5.04
N TYR A 119 6.06 4.35 -4.47
CA TYR A 119 5.18 5.45 -4.10
C TYR A 119 5.90 6.80 -4.02
N SER A 120 5.12 7.88 -3.87
CA SER A 120 5.56 9.27 -3.91
C SER A 120 5.98 9.72 -5.31
N ALA A 121 7.12 9.23 -5.81
CA ALA A 121 7.66 9.45 -7.16
C ALA A 121 7.58 10.91 -7.67
N PRO A 122 8.06 11.92 -6.92
CA PRO A 122 8.08 13.30 -7.39
C PRO A 122 9.08 13.48 -8.53
N ASN A 123 8.80 14.43 -9.43
CA ASN A 123 9.76 14.87 -10.43
C ASN A 123 10.81 15.78 -9.83
N VAL A 124 12.08 15.56 -10.16
CA VAL A 124 13.18 16.43 -9.75
C VAL A 124 13.10 17.77 -10.48
N ALA A 125 13.55 18.85 -9.84
CA ALA A 125 13.47 20.23 -10.35
C ALA A 125 12.05 20.74 -10.64
N LYS A 126 11.04 20.12 -10.03
CA LYS A 126 9.67 20.64 -9.92
C LYS A 126 9.19 20.46 -8.49
N GLU A 127 8.33 21.36 -8.03
CA GLU A 127 7.72 21.17 -6.72
C GLU A 127 6.77 19.97 -6.68
N MET A 128 6.74 19.30 -5.53
CA MET A 128 5.77 18.25 -5.24
C MET A 128 4.34 18.83 -5.18
N HIS A 129 3.49 18.51 -6.16
CA HIS A 129 2.07 18.87 -6.16
C HIS A 129 1.15 17.80 -5.55
N VAL A 130 -0.16 18.12 -5.42
CA VAL A 130 -1.20 17.26 -4.78
C VAL A 130 -1.32 15.85 -5.37
N GLY A 131 -0.92 15.67 -6.62
CA GLY A 131 -0.91 14.38 -7.31
C GLY A 131 0.07 13.40 -6.65
N HIS A 132 1.25 13.88 -6.27
CA HIS A 132 2.25 13.08 -5.54
C HIS A 132 1.82 12.85 -4.10
N LEU A 133 1.13 13.81 -3.46
CA LEU A 133 0.69 13.68 -2.07
C LEU A 133 -0.23 12.47 -1.85
N ARG A 134 -1.17 12.21 -2.78
CA ARG A 134 -2.03 11.03 -2.72
C ARG A 134 -1.20 9.73 -2.75
N SER A 135 -0.24 9.65 -3.68
CA SER A 135 0.65 8.49 -3.79
C SER A 135 1.47 8.29 -2.51
N THR A 136 2.05 9.38 -1.99
CA THR A 136 2.80 9.38 -0.74
C THR A 136 1.96 8.81 0.43
N ILE A 137 0.75 9.33 0.66
CA ILE A 137 -0.07 8.94 1.81
C ILE A 137 -0.53 7.47 1.68
N ILE A 138 -1.06 7.08 0.52
CA ILE A 138 -1.58 5.72 0.31
C ILE A 138 -0.44 4.70 0.35
N GLY A 139 0.70 5.03 -0.26
CA GLY A 139 1.88 4.18 -0.25
C GLY A 139 2.42 3.99 1.17
N ASP A 140 2.55 5.07 1.94
CA ASP A 140 3.06 4.98 3.32
C ASP A 140 2.13 4.18 4.23
N ALA A 141 0.81 4.38 4.12
CA ALA A 141 -0.18 3.58 4.85
C ALA A 141 -0.08 2.09 4.50
N SER A 142 0.16 1.78 3.21
CA SER A 142 0.35 0.39 2.74
C SER A 142 1.63 -0.20 3.31
N VAL A 143 2.75 0.54 3.27
CA VAL A 143 4.03 0.11 3.82
C VAL A 143 3.91 -0.18 5.33
N ARG A 144 3.33 0.73 6.11
CA ARG A 144 3.14 0.56 7.55
C ARG A 144 2.29 -0.66 7.86
N THR A 145 1.23 -0.90 7.09
CA THR A 145 0.37 -2.08 7.26
C THR A 145 1.16 -3.35 6.99
N LEU A 146 1.94 -3.41 5.91
CA LEU A 146 2.73 -4.57 5.53
C LEU A 146 3.87 -4.85 6.53
N GLU A 147 4.57 -3.82 7.00
CA GLU A 147 5.59 -3.93 8.04
C GLU A 147 4.97 -4.40 9.35
N PHE A 148 3.82 -3.84 9.74
CA PHE A 148 3.10 -4.29 10.93
C PHE A 148 2.69 -5.76 10.80
N LEU A 149 2.32 -6.25 9.61
CA LEU A 149 2.04 -7.68 9.38
C LEU A 149 3.28 -8.58 9.41
N GLY A 150 4.50 -8.02 9.44
CA GLY A 150 5.76 -8.76 9.52
C GLY A 150 6.44 -9.01 8.17
N HIS A 151 6.05 -8.31 7.10
CA HIS A 151 6.76 -8.38 5.83
C HIS A 151 8.07 -7.58 5.84
N ASN A 152 9.01 -7.99 4.97
CA ASN A 152 10.20 -7.20 4.65
C ASN A 152 9.84 -6.21 3.53
N VAL A 153 9.57 -4.95 3.89
CA VAL A 153 9.10 -3.95 2.92
C VAL A 153 10.24 -3.05 2.46
N ILE A 154 10.43 -2.95 1.15
CA ILE A 154 11.39 -2.06 0.50
C ILE A 154 10.60 -0.88 -0.08
N ARG A 155 10.85 0.31 0.46
CA ARG A 155 10.26 1.56 -0.03
C ARG A 155 11.02 1.99 -1.29
N ALA A 156 10.36 2.01 -2.43
CA ALA A 156 10.92 2.53 -3.67
C ALA A 156 10.32 3.93 -3.93
N ASN A 157 11.17 4.95 -3.98
CA ASN A 157 10.77 6.28 -4.42
C ASN A 157 11.29 6.48 -5.85
N HIS A 158 10.46 6.17 -6.84
CA HIS A 158 10.84 6.22 -8.25
C HIS A 158 10.81 7.66 -8.79
N VAL A 159 11.76 8.47 -8.31
CA VAL A 159 11.85 9.90 -8.63
C VAL A 159 12.07 10.12 -10.12
N GLY A 160 11.43 11.18 -10.66
CA GLY A 160 11.66 11.63 -12.02
C GLY A 160 12.96 12.42 -12.13
N ASP A 161 14.10 11.76 -12.02
CA ASP A 161 15.44 12.35 -11.99
C ASP A 161 16.20 12.28 -13.32
N TRP A 162 15.55 11.83 -14.40
CA TRP A 162 16.17 11.72 -15.71
C TRP A 162 15.27 12.27 -16.83
N GLY A 163 15.86 13.06 -17.75
CA GLY A 163 15.14 13.62 -18.89
C GLY A 163 15.85 14.80 -19.55
N THR A 164 15.35 15.26 -20.70
CA THR A 164 15.96 16.34 -21.49
C THR A 164 15.96 17.69 -20.76
N GLN A 165 15.03 17.88 -19.81
CA GLN A 165 14.95 19.07 -18.98
C GLN A 165 16.24 19.32 -18.17
N PHE A 166 17.01 18.27 -17.84
CA PHE A 166 18.25 18.45 -17.09
C PHE A 166 19.33 19.19 -17.86
N GLY A 167 19.30 19.18 -19.19
CA GLY A 167 20.26 19.94 -20.00
C GLY A 167 20.18 21.45 -19.74
N MET A 168 18.97 22.01 -19.72
CA MET A 168 18.77 23.44 -19.42
C MET A 168 19.03 23.76 -17.95
N LEU A 169 18.70 22.84 -17.03
CA LEU A 169 18.94 23.04 -15.60
C LEU A 169 20.43 23.04 -15.27
N ILE A 170 21.22 22.15 -15.88
CA ILE A 170 22.68 22.13 -15.76
C ILE A 170 23.28 23.40 -16.37
N ALA A 171 22.84 23.80 -17.57
CA ALA A 171 23.32 25.03 -18.21
C ALA A 171 23.05 26.27 -17.36
N TYR A 172 21.86 26.35 -16.75
CA TYR A 172 21.48 27.47 -15.90
C TYR A 172 22.24 27.44 -14.57
N LEU A 173 22.44 26.26 -13.98
CA LEU A 173 23.24 26.09 -12.75
C LEU A 173 24.68 26.57 -12.95
N GLU A 174 25.29 26.18 -14.08
CA GLU A 174 26.65 26.63 -14.46
C GLU A 174 26.70 28.15 -14.64
N LYS A 175 25.73 28.73 -15.35
CA LYS A 175 25.63 30.19 -15.53
C LYS A 175 25.59 30.91 -14.18
N MET A 176 24.72 30.45 -13.27
CA MET A 176 24.60 31.07 -11.95
C MET A 176 25.85 30.90 -11.09
N GLN A 177 26.54 29.75 -11.12
CA GLN A 177 27.80 29.55 -10.39
C GLN A 177 28.92 30.49 -10.89
N ASN A 178 28.95 30.78 -12.19
CA ASN A 178 29.92 31.69 -12.78
C ASN A 178 29.61 33.17 -12.49
N GLU A 179 28.33 33.53 -12.37
CA GLU A 179 27.86 34.91 -12.13
C GLU A 179 27.78 35.27 -10.64
N HIS A 180 27.56 34.28 -9.77
CA HIS A 180 27.41 34.45 -8.33
C HIS A 180 28.34 33.48 -7.59
N ALA A 181 29.51 34.00 -7.18
CA ALA A 181 30.61 33.22 -6.61
C ALA A 181 30.39 32.67 -5.18
N ASN A 182 29.16 32.60 -4.66
CA ASN A 182 28.87 32.02 -3.35
C ASN A 182 27.50 31.34 -3.31
N GLU A 183 27.42 30.30 -2.49
CA GLU A 183 26.28 29.42 -2.16
C GLU A 183 24.92 29.93 -2.65
N MET A 184 24.46 29.38 -3.78
CA MET A 184 23.06 29.49 -4.17
C MET A 184 22.20 28.73 -3.16
N ASP A 185 21.43 29.48 -2.37
CA ASP A 185 20.24 28.91 -1.74
C ASP A 185 19.18 28.74 -2.84
N LEU A 186 19.13 27.54 -3.42
CA LEU A 186 18.12 27.11 -4.39
C LEU A 186 16.74 26.92 -3.72
N SER A 187 16.36 27.82 -2.82
CA SER A 187 15.15 27.75 -1.99
C SER A 187 13.86 27.72 -2.80
N ASP A 188 13.87 28.21 -4.05
CA ASP A 188 12.75 28.14 -4.99
C ASP A 188 13.14 27.42 -6.30
N LEU A 189 12.91 26.11 -6.33
CA LEU A 189 13.12 25.26 -7.51
C LEU A 189 12.20 25.62 -8.68
N GLU A 190 11.00 26.16 -8.40
CA GLU A 190 10.08 26.60 -9.44
C GLU A 190 10.61 27.84 -10.16
N ALA A 191 11.11 28.83 -9.40
CA ALA A 191 11.77 30.00 -9.97
C ALA A 191 12.99 29.58 -10.80
N PHE A 192 13.84 28.70 -10.26
CA PHE A 192 14.99 28.18 -11.00
C PHE A 192 14.60 27.53 -12.32
N TYR A 193 13.57 26.67 -12.31
CA TYR A 193 13.06 26.05 -13.53
C TYR A 193 12.48 27.07 -14.52
N ARG A 194 11.71 28.05 -14.04
CA ARG A 194 11.11 29.12 -14.88
C ARG A 194 12.19 29.97 -15.57
N GLU A 195 13.22 30.38 -14.84
CA GLU A 195 14.31 31.18 -15.39
C GLU A 195 15.17 30.37 -16.38
N ALA A 196 15.51 29.11 -16.04
CA ALA A 196 16.20 28.22 -16.97
C ALA A 196 15.41 28.05 -18.29
N LYS A 197 14.09 27.90 -18.19
CA LYS A 197 13.20 27.80 -19.35
C LYS A 197 13.15 29.09 -20.17
N LYS A 198 13.09 30.25 -19.51
CA LYS A 198 13.14 31.55 -20.18
C LYS A 198 14.42 31.73 -20.99
N HIS A 199 15.58 31.44 -20.39
CA HIS A 199 16.86 31.46 -21.11
C HIS A 199 16.89 30.47 -22.27
N TYR A 200 16.30 29.29 -22.10
CA TYR A 200 16.20 28.30 -23.19
C TYR A 200 15.35 28.79 -24.37
N ASP A 201 14.30 29.57 -24.12
CA ASP A 201 13.41 30.06 -25.17
C ASP A 201 13.91 31.38 -25.81
N GLU A 202 14.64 32.21 -25.07
CA GLU A 202 15.09 33.54 -25.51
C GLU A 202 16.55 33.60 -26.02
N ASP A 203 17.42 32.65 -25.61
CA ASP A 203 18.84 32.63 -26.00
C ASP A 203 19.19 31.34 -26.77
N ALA A 204 19.39 31.47 -28.09
CA ALA A 204 19.74 30.35 -28.96
C ALA A 204 21.08 29.68 -28.61
N ALA A 205 22.06 30.44 -28.11
CA ALA A 205 23.35 29.90 -27.70
C ALA A 205 23.22 29.11 -26.39
N PHE A 206 22.36 29.57 -25.47
CA PHE A 206 22.00 28.82 -24.27
C PHE A 206 21.24 27.52 -24.62
N ALA A 207 20.27 27.59 -25.53
CA ALA A 207 19.50 26.41 -25.96
C ALA A 207 20.39 25.32 -26.57
N GLU A 208 21.35 25.70 -27.40
CA GLU A 208 22.30 24.75 -27.99
C GLU A 208 23.22 24.12 -26.95
N ARG A 209 23.69 24.92 -25.99
CA ARG A 209 24.48 24.42 -24.84
C ARG A 209 23.69 23.44 -23.98
N ALA A 210 22.42 23.75 -23.69
CA ALA A 210 21.52 22.88 -22.94
C ALA A 210 21.34 21.51 -23.62
N ARG A 211 21.15 21.48 -24.95
CA ARG A 211 21.07 20.21 -25.71
C ARG A 211 22.39 19.44 -25.66
N ALA A 212 23.53 20.13 -25.79
CA ALA A 212 24.83 19.51 -25.66
C ALA A 212 25.04 18.88 -24.26
N TYR A 213 24.55 19.53 -23.19
CA TYR A 213 24.60 18.96 -21.84
C TYR A 213 23.72 17.73 -21.65
N VAL A 214 22.57 17.61 -22.34
CA VAL A 214 21.81 16.35 -22.34
C VAL A 214 22.65 15.21 -22.89
N VAL A 215 23.30 15.42 -24.04
CA VAL A 215 24.14 14.40 -24.69
C VAL A 215 25.33 14.04 -23.80
N LYS A 216 26.01 15.04 -23.22
CA LYS A 216 27.12 14.80 -22.28
C LYS A 216 26.69 14.02 -21.03
N LEU A 217 25.56 14.38 -20.43
CA LEU A 217 25.01 13.68 -19.27
C LEU A 217 24.68 12.22 -19.60
N GLN A 218 24.03 11.96 -20.74
CA GLN A 218 23.73 10.61 -21.23
C GLN A 218 24.99 9.83 -21.59
N GLY A 219 26.01 10.50 -22.13
CA GLY A 219 27.33 9.94 -22.42
C GLY A 219 28.18 9.66 -21.19
N GLY A 220 27.72 10.08 -20.00
CA GLY A 220 28.37 9.78 -18.73
C GLY A 220 29.49 10.73 -18.33
N ASP A 221 29.53 11.94 -18.90
CA ASP A 221 30.45 13.01 -18.54
C ASP A 221 30.42 13.31 -17.03
N GLU A 222 31.59 13.31 -16.39
CA GLU A 222 31.71 13.43 -14.93
C GLU A 222 31.21 14.78 -14.43
N TYR A 223 31.56 15.87 -15.11
CA TYR A 223 31.12 17.21 -14.76
C TYR A 223 29.59 17.35 -14.83
N CYS A 224 28.97 16.88 -15.91
CA CYS A 224 27.51 16.89 -16.03
C CYS A 224 26.83 16.02 -14.97
N ARG A 225 27.42 14.87 -14.62
CA ARG A 225 26.91 13.99 -13.55
C ARG A 225 27.01 14.64 -12.17
N GLU A 226 28.08 15.38 -11.88
CA GLU A 226 28.20 16.12 -10.62
C GLU A 226 27.15 17.23 -10.51
N MET A 227 26.95 18.01 -11.59
CA MET A 227 25.90 19.03 -11.63
C MET A 227 24.50 18.43 -11.49
N TRP A 228 24.25 17.31 -12.17
CA TRP A 228 23.00 16.56 -12.05
C TRP A 228 22.75 16.09 -10.61
N ARG A 229 23.74 15.46 -9.96
CA ARG A 229 23.62 15.01 -8.56
C ARG A 229 23.29 16.17 -7.63
N LYS A 230 23.97 17.32 -7.77
CA LYS A 230 23.67 18.52 -6.96
C LYS A 230 22.20 18.95 -7.10
N LEU A 231 21.66 18.97 -8.32
CA LEU A 231 20.25 19.32 -8.56
C LEU A 231 19.28 18.30 -7.94
N VAL A 232 19.59 17.01 -8.05
CA VAL A 232 18.82 15.93 -7.44
C VAL A 232 18.84 16.06 -5.92
N ASP A 233 20.01 16.19 -5.31
CA ASP A 233 20.19 16.26 -3.86
C ASP A 233 19.45 17.45 -3.25
N ILE A 234 19.52 18.62 -3.90
CA ILE A 234 18.79 19.83 -3.46
C ILE A 234 17.29 19.60 -3.52
N THR A 235 16.79 19.03 -4.63
CA THR A 235 15.36 18.74 -4.77
C THR A 235 14.88 17.73 -3.74
N MET A 236 15.66 16.67 -3.50
CA MET A 236 15.33 15.64 -2.53
C MET A 236 15.36 16.18 -1.10
N SER A 237 16.30 17.06 -0.75
CA SER A 237 16.34 17.71 0.56
C SER A 237 15.08 18.57 0.81
N GLN A 238 14.61 19.31 -0.20
CA GLN A 238 13.37 20.09 -0.08
C GLN A 238 12.12 19.22 0.02
N ASN A 239 12.02 18.18 -0.81
CA ASN A 239 10.93 17.22 -0.74
C ASN A 239 10.89 16.55 0.65
N GLN A 240 12.05 16.17 1.19
CA GLN A 240 12.15 15.59 2.53
C GLN A 240 11.68 16.56 3.61
N LYS A 241 11.99 17.87 3.52
CA LYS A 241 11.46 18.87 4.47
C LYS A 241 9.92 18.91 4.42
N LYS A 242 9.33 18.95 3.22
CA LYS A 242 7.86 18.94 3.03
C LYS A 242 7.22 17.66 3.59
N LEU A 243 7.87 16.51 3.40
CA LEU A 243 7.41 15.20 3.89
C LEU A 243 7.63 15.01 5.40
N SER A 244 8.68 15.61 5.97
CA SER A 244 9.02 15.52 7.40
C SER A 244 8.07 16.31 8.30
N ALA A 245 7.41 17.34 7.75
CA ALA A 245 6.31 18.02 8.42
C ALA A 245 5.08 17.10 8.57
N SER A 246 4.95 16.08 7.71
CA SER A 246 3.88 15.08 7.79
C SER A 246 4.29 13.77 8.47
N GLU A 247 5.50 13.21 8.32
CA GLU A 247 5.90 11.92 8.93
C GLU A 247 7.43 11.62 8.82
N ARG A 248 8.04 11.06 9.88
CA ARG A 248 9.52 10.84 10.03
C ARG A 248 10.11 9.60 9.32
N HIS A 249 9.38 8.89 8.45
CA HIS A 249 9.77 7.52 8.06
C HIS A 249 10.22 7.33 6.59
N LEU A 250 10.40 8.40 5.83
CA LEU A 250 10.78 8.33 4.40
C LEU A 250 12.29 8.20 4.13
N ASN A 251 13.10 7.82 5.13
CA ASN A 251 14.54 7.66 4.90
C ASN A 251 14.88 6.31 4.25
N GLN A 252 15.15 6.44 2.94
CA GLN A 252 16.09 5.72 2.07
C GLN A 252 16.95 4.61 2.70
N ARG A 253 16.78 3.40 2.13
CA ARG A 253 17.87 2.58 1.60
C ARG A 253 17.52 2.17 0.18
#